data_AF-A0A6S7KUR8-F1
#
_entry.id   AF-A0A6S7KUR8-F1
#
_cell.length_a   1.000
_cell.length_b   1.000
_cell.length_c   1.000
_cell.angle_alpha   90.00
_cell.angle_beta   90.00
_cell.angle_gamma   90.00
#
_symmetry.space_group_name_H-M   'P 1'
#
loop_
_entity.id
_entity.type
_entity.pdbx_description
1 polymer ?
#
loop_
_entity_poly.entity_id
_entity_poly.type
_entity_poly.pdbx_seq_one_letter_code
_entity_poly.pdbx_strand_id
1 'polypeptide(L)'
;MAKFARIFLLLATVQADMYLHNPRGSNNRLDEAKRERNNANRLFDSQNNNRGGYNVGSLYYYQESMLSVEWTNQHSCGDQNTHCEIILQYMCGDLVRDGTTTQTIPDNRVQCKNYNCNTDKTFGMHEDYDYYQECKYRNRNKGLFAADQNLKKDSAQATRQNPAGTRRGYECPEERDYYPYWHPSPWKDIAVLTNDATRCPFYEEESENVKGRYECVLPKEYLRSKNYRRYKIPNNEADCLAFSHIHYPSAFSNATELRGEWVLRPSHNLPPPECRETDWSRDNHLGNGVGGFPNTYNWTLPNINEESCTLRIR
;
A
#
# COMPACT_ATOMS: atom_id res chain seq x y z
N MET A 1 -0.90 51.43 -9.41
CA MET A 1 -0.56 50.06 -9.86
C MET A 1 -0.24 49.23 -8.62
N ALA A 2 -1.19 48.43 -8.15
CA ALA A 2 -1.02 47.65 -6.92
C ALA A 2 -0.11 46.44 -7.19
N LYS A 3 0.97 46.33 -6.41
CA LYS A 3 1.88 45.20 -6.42
C LYS A 3 1.17 44.01 -5.78
N PHE A 4 0.82 42.99 -6.57
CA PHE A 4 0.37 41.70 -6.06
C PHE A 4 1.56 40.98 -5.40
N ALA A 5 1.56 40.92 -4.08
CA ALA A 5 2.44 40.04 -3.32
C ALA A 5 1.97 38.59 -3.54
N ARG A 6 2.80 37.78 -4.20
CA ARG A 6 2.59 36.33 -4.28
C ARG A 6 2.99 35.73 -2.94
N ILE A 7 2.00 35.39 -2.12
CA ILE A 7 2.18 34.54 -0.94
C ILE A 7 2.46 33.13 -1.47
N PHE A 8 3.72 32.69 -1.39
CA PHE A 8 4.08 31.29 -1.55
C PHE A 8 3.66 30.55 -0.29
N LEU A 9 2.53 29.85 -0.34
CA LEU A 9 2.20 28.84 0.67
C LEU A 9 3.15 27.65 0.45
N LEU A 10 4.20 27.56 1.27
CA LEU A 10 5.03 26.35 1.38
C LEU A 10 4.23 25.30 2.15
N LEU A 11 3.49 24.45 1.43
CA LEU A 11 2.90 23.25 2.01
C LEU A 11 3.97 22.16 2.05
N ALA A 12 4.62 22.01 3.21
CA ALA A 12 5.54 20.92 3.45
C ALA A 12 4.79 19.57 3.36
N THR A 13 5.43 18.56 2.77
CA THR A 13 5.04 17.16 2.94
C THR A 13 5.15 16.82 4.42
N VAL A 14 4.02 16.64 5.10
CA VAL A 14 4.02 16.20 6.51
C VAL A 14 4.22 14.69 6.50
N GLN A 15 5.42 14.24 6.86
CA GLN A 15 5.68 12.83 7.15
C GLN A 15 5.16 12.54 8.55
N ALA A 16 4.09 11.75 8.67
CA ALA A 16 3.58 11.34 9.97
C ALA A 16 4.36 10.14 10.50
N ASP A 17 5.32 10.41 11.39
CA ASP A 17 6.04 9.34 12.09
C ASP A 17 5.06 8.49 12.92
N MET A 18 4.90 7.22 12.55
CA MET A 18 4.04 6.26 13.25
C MET A 18 4.84 5.03 13.69
N TYR A 19 4.76 4.70 14.97
CA TYR A 19 5.56 3.65 15.60
C TYR A 19 4.66 2.59 16.18
N LEU A 20 4.68 1.40 15.57
CA LEU A 20 3.97 0.24 16.06
C LEU A 20 4.82 -0.49 17.11
N HIS A 21 4.33 -0.59 18.34
CA HIS A 21 5.02 -1.19 19.49
C HIS A 21 4.62 -2.65 19.71
N ASN A 22 3.35 -2.98 19.49
CA ASN A 22 2.83 -4.34 19.52
C ASN A 22 1.79 -4.54 18.40
N PRO A 23 1.91 -5.55 17.52
CA PRO A 23 3.14 -6.29 17.25
C PRO A 23 4.28 -5.33 16.88
N ARG A 24 5.53 -5.76 17.05
CA ARG A 24 6.69 -4.88 16.83
C ARG A 24 6.80 -4.45 15.36
N GLY A 25 6.69 -3.15 15.08
CA GLY A 25 6.78 -2.61 13.71
C GLY A 25 8.20 -2.59 13.16
N SER A 26 8.42 -3.08 11.93
CA SER A 26 9.77 -3.22 11.35
C SER A 26 10.44 -1.89 10.95
N ASN A 27 9.71 -0.95 10.36
CA ASN A 27 10.30 0.23 9.71
C ASN A 27 11.41 -0.10 8.68
N ASN A 28 11.18 -1.13 7.85
CA ASN A 28 12.15 -1.73 6.92
C ASN A 28 13.37 -2.42 7.56
N ARG A 29 13.44 -2.54 8.89
CA ARG A 29 14.56 -3.22 9.55
C ARG A 29 14.48 -4.74 9.42
N LEU A 30 15.64 -5.37 9.28
CA LEU A 30 15.84 -6.82 9.26
C LEU A 30 16.62 -7.24 10.51
N ASP A 31 17.94 -7.07 10.50
CA ASP A 31 18.88 -7.51 11.54
C ASP A 31 20.02 -6.50 11.73
N GLU A 32 19.78 -5.23 11.38
CA GLU A 32 20.82 -4.21 11.43
C GLU A 32 21.39 -4.03 12.85
N ALA A 33 22.72 -3.99 12.94
CA ALA A 33 23.43 -3.76 14.21
C ALA A 33 23.30 -2.31 14.72
N LYS A 34 23.05 -1.35 13.83
CA LYS A 34 22.89 0.08 14.16
C LYS A 34 21.42 0.41 14.45
N ARG A 35 21.21 1.56 15.10
CA ARG A 35 19.86 2.08 15.43
C ARG A 35 19.10 2.56 14.20
N GLU A 36 19.81 2.88 13.13
CA GLU A 36 19.25 3.26 11.84
C GLU A 36 18.88 2.04 11.00
N ARG A 37 17.79 2.10 10.22
CA ARG A 37 17.55 1.13 9.13
C ARG A 37 18.61 1.27 8.05
N ASN A 38 19.05 0.16 7.45
CA ASN A 38 20.08 0.20 6.40
C ASN A 38 19.51 0.61 5.03
N ASN A 39 18.26 0.28 4.75
CA ASN A 39 17.62 0.54 3.45
C ASN A 39 16.14 0.92 3.62
N ALA A 40 15.81 2.19 3.41
CA ALA A 40 14.43 2.70 3.44
C ALA A 40 13.54 2.19 2.30
N ASN A 41 14.12 1.49 1.32
CA ASN A 41 13.44 0.97 0.13
C ASN A 41 13.23 -0.55 0.15
N ARG A 42 13.50 -1.23 1.27
CA ARG A 42 13.55 -2.69 1.33
C ARG A 42 12.19 -3.34 1.07
N LEU A 43 11.17 -3.02 1.88
CA LEU A 43 9.86 -3.67 1.88
C LEU A 43 8.72 -2.72 1.49
N PHE A 44 8.65 -1.55 2.13
CA PHE A 44 7.54 -0.60 1.99
C PHE A 44 8.00 0.83 2.31
N ASP A 45 7.21 1.82 1.95
CA ASP A 45 7.48 3.21 2.28
C ASP A 45 6.90 3.57 3.64
N SER A 46 7.71 3.39 4.69
CA SER A 46 7.25 3.56 6.06
C SER A 46 6.91 5.00 6.44
N GLN A 47 7.36 5.99 5.67
CA GLN A 47 7.31 7.43 5.97
C GLN A 47 7.86 7.86 7.35
N ASN A 48 8.28 6.92 8.18
CA ASN A 48 8.84 7.14 9.49
C ASN A 48 10.32 7.52 9.38
N ASN A 49 10.82 8.23 10.37
CA ASN A 49 12.23 8.57 10.48
C ASN A 49 13.15 7.34 10.47
N ASN A 50 14.43 7.61 10.26
CA ASN A 50 15.43 6.57 10.03
C ASN A 50 15.73 5.73 11.29
N ARG A 51 15.31 6.17 12.49
CA ARG A 51 15.68 5.64 13.81
C ARG A 51 14.51 4.99 14.57
N GLY A 52 13.45 4.59 13.86
CA GLY A 52 12.34 3.80 14.40
C GLY A 52 12.39 2.32 14.01
N GLY A 53 11.56 1.51 14.67
CA GLY A 53 11.27 0.12 14.33
C GLY A 53 12.17 -0.93 14.99
N TYR A 54 11.74 -2.18 14.88
CA TYR A 54 12.36 -3.33 15.51
C TYR A 54 12.96 -4.25 14.44
N ASN A 55 14.09 -4.89 14.77
CA ASN A 55 14.60 -5.99 13.96
C ASN A 55 13.62 -7.15 13.97
N VAL A 56 13.67 -7.97 12.92
CA VAL A 56 12.84 -9.15 12.74
C VAL A 56 12.98 -10.09 13.94
N GLY A 57 11.85 -10.63 14.38
CA GLY A 57 11.76 -11.61 15.44
C GLY A 57 10.59 -12.55 15.17
N SER A 58 10.66 -13.77 15.68
CA SER A 58 9.59 -14.76 15.52
C SER A 58 8.50 -14.51 16.57
N LEU A 59 7.33 -14.08 16.13
CA LEU A 59 6.13 -13.94 16.94
C LEU A 59 5.08 -14.92 16.40
N TYR A 60 4.50 -15.71 17.29
CA TYR A 60 3.41 -16.62 16.97
C TYR A 60 2.16 -16.15 17.68
N TYR A 61 1.08 -16.04 16.92
CA TYR A 61 -0.23 -15.66 17.44
C TYR A 61 -1.21 -16.79 17.17
N TYR A 62 -2.10 -17.03 18.13
CA TYR A 62 -3.14 -18.04 17.99
C TYR A 62 -4.38 -17.39 17.39
N GLN A 63 -4.99 -18.04 16.38
CA GLN A 63 -6.30 -17.65 15.88
C GLN A 63 -7.31 -17.55 17.03
N GLU A 64 -8.29 -16.65 16.89
CA GLU A 64 -9.34 -16.38 17.90
C GLU A 64 -8.83 -15.78 19.22
N SER A 65 -7.51 -15.59 19.39
CA SER A 65 -6.97 -14.81 20.50
C SER A 65 -7.05 -13.30 20.23
N MET A 66 -6.99 -12.52 21.29
CA MET A 66 -6.95 -11.06 21.23
C MET A 66 -5.49 -10.57 21.15
N LEU A 67 -5.20 -9.77 20.14
CA LEU A 67 -3.95 -9.02 19.98
C LEU A 67 -4.20 -7.54 20.30
N SER A 68 -3.57 -7.04 21.37
CA SER A 68 -3.52 -5.59 21.65
C SER A 68 -2.53 -4.93 20.69
N VAL A 69 -3.06 -4.25 19.67
CA VAL A 69 -2.28 -3.45 18.73
C VAL A 69 -1.94 -2.12 19.40
N GLU A 70 -0.67 -1.80 19.57
CA GLU A 70 -0.21 -0.61 20.30
C GLU A 70 0.67 0.27 19.41
N TRP A 71 0.41 1.58 19.37
CA TRP A 71 1.21 2.52 18.59
C TRP A 71 1.31 3.90 19.22
N THR A 72 2.26 4.68 18.70
CA THR A 72 2.37 6.13 18.92
C THR A 72 2.49 6.84 17.57
N ASN A 73 1.92 8.05 17.45
CA ASN A 73 1.89 8.80 16.19
C ASN A 73 2.21 10.29 16.41
N GLN A 74 3.32 10.77 15.89
CA GLN A 74 3.93 12.05 16.29
C GLN A 74 3.13 13.31 15.89
N HIS A 75 2.16 13.20 14.96
CA HIS A 75 1.43 14.34 14.39
C HIS A 75 0.01 14.51 14.92
N SER A 76 -0.25 14.03 16.14
CA SER A 76 -1.54 14.03 16.83
C SER A 76 -2.66 13.31 16.06
N CYS A 77 -3.72 12.96 16.78
CA CYS A 77 -4.96 12.38 16.26
C CYS A 77 -6.07 12.82 17.22
N GLY A 78 -7.29 13.05 16.74
CA GLY A 78 -8.36 13.59 17.59
C GLY A 78 -8.06 14.95 18.24
N ASP A 79 -7.13 15.73 17.69
CA ASP A 79 -6.77 17.07 18.17
C ASP A 79 -7.21 18.16 17.17
N GLN A 80 -7.34 19.41 17.63
CA GLN A 80 -7.79 20.54 16.82
C GLN A 80 -6.87 20.89 15.64
N ASN A 81 -5.62 20.42 15.68
CA ASN A 81 -4.57 20.79 14.72
C ASN A 81 -4.49 19.85 13.51
N THR A 82 -5.01 18.63 13.61
CA THR A 82 -4.81 17.58 12.59
C THR A 82 -6.09 16.80 12.34
N HIS A 83 -6.46 16.65 11.08
CA HIS A 83 -7.42 15.63 10.66
C HIS A 83 -6.69 14.29 10.47
N CYS A 84 -7.14 13.26 11.18
CA CYS A 84 -6.47 11.99 11.28
C CYS A 84 -7.41 10.85 10.91
N GLU A 85 -6.90 9.94 10.06
CA GLU A 85 -7.52 8.68 9.69
C GLU A 85 -6.45 7.61 9.87
N ILE A 86 -6.66 6.66 10.78
CA ILE A 86 -5.75 5.54 11.01
C ILE A 86 -6.43 4.29 10.48
N ILE A 87 -5.75 3.58 9.58
CA ILE A 87 -6.26 2.34 9.00
C ILE A 87 -5.38 1.17 9.44
N LEU A 88 -5.99 0.18 10.08
CA LEU A 88 -5.37 -1.08 10.45
C LEU A 88 -5.71 -2.16 9.43
N GLN A 89 -4.69 -2.81 8.90
CA GLN A 89 -4.83 -3.82 7.85
C GLN A 89 -3.86 -4.97 8.05
N TYR A 90 -4.20 -6.12 7.50
CA TYR A 90 -3.33 -7.28 7.46
C TYR A 90 -3.35 -7.97 6.11
N MET A 91 -2.32 -8.75 5.84
CA MET A 91 -2.22 -9.63 4.69
C MET A 91 -1.53 -10.91 5.13
N CYS A 92 -2.02 -12.05 4.63
CA CYS A 92 -1.39 -13.35 4.86
C CYS A 92 -1.28 -14.12 3.56
N GLY A 93 -0.26 -14.94 3.46
CA GLY A 93 -0.06 -15.86 2.36
C GLY A 93 1.35 -16.42 2.31
N ASP A 94 1.52 -17.55 1.63
CA ASP A 94 2.79 -18.28 1.45
C ASP A 94 3.99 -17.44 0.99
N LEU A 95 3.71 -16.32 0.32
CA LEU A 95 4.73 -15.46 -0.27
C LEU A 95 5.19 -14.34 0.68
N VAL A 96 4.41 -14.01 1.71
CA VAL A 96 4.72 -12.97 2.69
C VAL A 96 5.93 -13.38 3.52
N ARG A 97 6.97 -12.54 3.59
CA ARG A 97 8.23 -12.87 4.28
C ARG A 97 9.13 -11.67 4.54
N ASP A 98 10.01 -11.81 5.52
CA ASP A 98 11.07 -10.84 5.82
C ASP A 98 12.29 -10.94 4.89
N GLY A 99 12.58 -12.15 4.40
CA GLY A 99 13.83 -12.43 3.68
C GLY A 99 15.07 -12.42 4.59
N THR A 100 16.24 -12.53 3.98
CA THR A 100 17.54 -12.63 4.66
C THR A 100 18.52 -11.52 4.32
N THR A 101 18.08 -10.53 3.53
CA THR A 101 18.90 -9.38 3.15
C THR A 101 18.18 -8.06 3.37
N THR A 102 18.97 -7.01 3.61
CA THR A 102 18.50 -5.62 3.66
C THR A 102 18.33 -4.99 2.27
N GLN A 103 18.72 -5.69 1.20
CA GLN A 103 18.53 -5.22 -0.17
C GLN A 103 17.06 -5.23 -0.59
N THR A 104 16.68 -4.29 -1.46
CA THR A 104 15.34 -4.25 -2.07
C THR A 104 15.20 -5.36 -3.09
N ILE A 105 14.09 -6.09 -3.06
CA ILE A 105 13.75 -7.12 -4.05
C ILE A 105 13.89 -6.58 -5.49
N PRO A 106 14.55 -7.25 -6.44
CA PRO A 106 14.77 -6.71 -7.79
C PRO A 106 13.51 -6.62 -8.65
N ASP A 107 13.35 -5.56 -9.44
CA ASP A 107 12.23 -5.44 -10.42
C ASP A 107 12.53 -6.25 -11.70
N ASN A 108 13.80 -6.43 -12.04
CA ASN A 108 14.20 -7.26 -13.16
C ASN A 108 14.38 -8.70 -12.69
N ARG A 109 13.49 -9.59 -13.15
CA ARG A 109 13.50 -11.03 -12.84
C ARG A 109 14.85 -11.71 -13.05
N VAL A 110 15.68 -11.24 -13.99
CA VAL A 110 17.04 -11.79 -14.24
C VAL A 110 17.96 -11.67 -13.01
N GLN A 111 17.68 -10.73 -12.11
CA GLN A 111 18.44 -10.53 -10.87
C GLN A 111 17.95 -11.39 -9.71
N CYS A 112 16.86 -12.13 -9.90
CA CYS A 112 16.29 -13.05 -8.90
C CYS A 112 16.70 -14.49 -9.21
N LYS A 113 16.79 -15.32 -8.18
CA LYS A 113 17.06 -16.75 -8.33
C LYS A 113 16.05 -17.40 -9.28
N ASN A 114 16.55 -18.23 -10.21
CA ASN A 114 15.73 -18.93 -11.21
C ASN A 114 14.79 -18.01 -12.03
N TYR A 115 15.16 -16.74 -12.22
CA TYR A 115 14.34 -15.76 -12.92
C TYR A 115 12.96 -15.54 -12.29
N ASN A 116 12.81 -15.75 -10.97
CA ASN A 116 11.55 -15.63 -10.26
C ASN A 116 11.74 -14.97 -8.88
N CYS A 117 11.27 -13.73 -8.75
CA CYS A 117 11.39 -12.99 -7.50
C CYS A 117 10.37 -13.42 -6.44
N ASN A 118 9.24 -14.02 -6.83
CA ASN A 118 8.24 -14.49 -5.87
C ASN A 118 8.78 -15.64 -5.02
N THR A 119 9.60 -16.52 -5.62
CA THR A 119 10.19 -17.69 -4.92
C THR A 119 11.59 -17.45 -4.39
N ASP A 120 12.20 -16.31 -4.70
CA ASP A 120 13.49 -15.91 -4.16
C ASP A 120 13.33 -15.39 -2.72
N LYS A 121 13.48 -16.32 -1.77
CA LYS A 121 13.36 -16.05 -0.32
C LYS A 121 14.51 -15.22 0.25
N THR A 122 15.54 -14.88 -0.53
CA THR A 122 16.59 -13.96 -0.07
C THR A 122 16.01 -12.58 0.23
N PHE A 123 15.05 -12.12 -0.56
CA PHE A 123 14.44 -10.81 -0.38
C PHE A 123 13.15 -10.88 0.42
N GLY A 124 12.91 -9.84 1.23
CA GLY A 124 11.63 -9.64 1.88
C GLY A 124 10.56 -9.21 0.88
N MET A 125 9.32 -9.60 1.16
CA MET A 125 8.18 -9.39 0.28
C MET A 125 6.89 -9.38 1.10
N HIS A 126 6.15 -8.28 1.05
CA HIS A 126 4.76 -8.25 1.50
C HIS A 126 3.87 -8.59 0.30
N GLU A 127 3.80 -7.66 -0.64
CA GLU A 127 3.06 -7.79 -1.90
C GLU A 127 3.90 -8.52 -2.95
N ASP A 128 3.27 -9.35 -3.78
CA ASP A 128 3.97 -10.12 -4.80
C ASP A 128 4.35 -9.31 -6.05
N TYR A 129 5.18 -9.92 -6.90
CA TYR A 129 5.67 -9.30 -8.12
C TYR A 129 4.54 -8.95 -9.10
N ASP A 130 3.53 -9.81 -9.23
CA ASP A 130 2.49 -9.65 -10.24
C ASP A 130 1.58 -8.47 -9.85
N TYR A 131 1.18 -8.40 -8.58
CA TYR A 131 0.48 -7.25 -8.01
C TYR A 131 1.25 -5.93 -8.24
N TYR A 132 2.55 -5.93 -7.99
CA TYR A 132 3.38 -4.75 -8.22
C TYR A 132 3.52 -4.37 -9.70
N GLN A 133 3.62 -5.36 -10.61
CA GLN A 133 3.65 -5.05 -12.05
C GLN A 133 2.34 -4.40 -12.50
N GLU A 134 1.20 -4.85 -11.99
CA GLU A 134 -0.08 -4.18 -12.26
C GLU A 134 -0.07 -2.74 -11.78
N CYS A 135 0.37 -2.48 -10.54
CA CYS A 135 0.52 -1.10 -10.04
C CYS A 135 1.49 -0.26 -10.91
N LYS A 136 2.60 -0.87 -11.34
CA LYS A 136 3.62 -0.20 -12.14
C LYS A 136 3.13 0.25 -13.51
N TYR A 137 2.28 -0.55 -14.17
CA TYR A 137 1.80 -0.27 -15.52
C TYR A 137 0.39 0.32 -15.56
N ARG A 138 -0.38 0.24 -14.47
CA ARG A 138 -1.70 0.86 -14.35
C ARG A 138 -1.59 2.38 -14.36
N ASN A 139 -2.40 3.01 -15.20
CA ASN A 139 -2.51 4.46 -15.23
C ASN A 139 -2.97 4.95 -13.85
N ARG A 140 -2.32 5.97 -13.31
CA ARG A 140 -2.76 6.57 -12.05
C ARG A 140 -4.14 7.19 -12.19
N ASN A 141 -4.86 7.28 -11.08
CA ASN A 141 -6.08 8.06 -11.02
C ASN A 141 -5.73 9.57 -11.04
N LYS A 142 -6.04 10.21 -12.16
CA LYS A 142 -5.80 11.65 -12.39
C LYS A 142 -6.77 12.55 -11.62
N GLY A 143 -7.84 11.99 -11.04
CA GLY A 143 -8.76 12.71 -10.15
C GLY A 143 -8.23 12.90 -8.73
N LEU A 144 -7.11 12.26 -8.37
CA LEU A 144 -6.53 12.37 -7.04
C LEU A 144 -5.85 13.72 -6.81
N PHE A 145 -6.05 14.26 -5.62
CA PHE A 145 -5.44 15.52 -5.20
C PHE A 145 -3.90 15.42 -5.19
N ALA A 146 -3.25 16.16 -6.09
CA ALA A 146 -1.80 16.24 -6.21
C ALA A 146 -1.19 17.51 -5.58
N ALA A 147 -2.03 18.46 -5.12
CA ALA A 147 -1.61 19.76 -4.62
C ALA A 147 -0.63 20.47 -5.58
N ASP A 148 0.52 20.91 -5.06
CA ASP A 148 1.63 21.54 -5.76
C ASP A 148 2.70 20.55 -6.27
N GLN A 149 2.51 19.24 -6.03
CA GLN A 149 3.50 18.22 -6.38
C GLN A 149 3.51 17.94 -7.88
N ASN A 150 4.72 17.96 -8.47
CA ASN A 150 4.93 17.60 -9.87
C ASN A 150 5.25 16.11 -10.02
N LEU A 151 4.22 15.33 -10.36
CA LEU A 151 4.27 13.88 -10.46
C LEU A 151 5.02 13.44 -11.72
N LYS A 152 6.05 12.59 -11.55
CA LYS A 152 7.01 12.23 -12.60
C LYS A 152 6.60 11.01 -13.42
N LYS A 153 5.49 10.36 -13.08
CA LYS A 153 4.97 9.19 -13.79
C LYS A 153 3.46 9.30 -13.96
N ASP A 154 2.97 8.71 -15.04
CA ASP A 154 1.54 8.52 -15.31
C ASP A 154 0.99 7.21 -14.76
N SER A 155 1.78 6.45 -13.99
CA SER A 155 1.35 5.19 -13.38
C SER A 155 1.03 5.34 -11.90
N ALA A 156 0.31 4.36 -11.34
CA ALA A 156 -0.08 4.28 -9.92
C ALA A 156 1.11 4.22 -8.94
N GLN A 157 2.34 4.28 -9.46
CA GLN A 157 3.55 4.49 -8.67
C GLN A 157 3.69 5.94 -8.17
N ALA A 158 3.15 6.92 -8.89
CA ALA A 158 3.33 8.33 -8.55
C ALA A 158 2.08 8.92 -7.88
N THR A 159 2.24 9.27 -6.61
CA THR A 159 1.23 9.89 -5.76
C THR A 159 1.76 11.22 -5.22
N ARG A 160 0.91 11.99 -4.54
CA ARG A 160 1.35 13.22 -3.85
C ARG A 160 2.50 12.94 -2.86
N GLN A 161 2.46 11.83 -2.13
CA GLN A 161 3.50 11.47 -1.15
C GLN A 161 4.69 10.75 -1.76
N ASN A 162 4.58 10.23 -2.98
CA ASN A 162 5.68 9.65 -3.75
C ASN A 162 5.76 10.22 -5.18
N PRO A 163 6.08 11.52 -5.38
CA PRO A 163 5.99 12.16 -6.70
C PRO A 163 6.89 11.54 -7.78
N ALA A 164 8.05 11.01 -7.37
CA ALA A 164 8.98 10.35 -8.26
C ALA A 164 8.58 8.90 -8.61
N GLY A 165 7.61 8.34 -7.89
CA GLY A 165 7.27 6.92 -7.91
C GLY A 165 8.47 6.03 -7.60
N THR A 166 9.21 6.41 -6.56
CA THR A 166 10.34 5.64 -6.03
C THR A 166 9.82 4.30 -5.55
N ARG A 167 10.48 3.22 -5.95
CA ARG A 167 10.11 1.85 -5.60
C ARG A 167 10.57 1.50 -4.18
N ARG A 168 9.67 0.91 -3.40
CA ARG A 168 9.89 0.44 -2.04
C ARG A 168 9.36 -0.99 -1.95
N GLY A 169 10.26 -1.95 -2.04
CA GLY A 169 9.87 -3.34 -2.28
C GLY A 169 8.94 -3.47 -3.49
N TYR A 170 7.81 -4.12 -3.25
CA TYR A 170 6.69 -4.28 -4.20
C TYR A 170 5.42 -3.55 -3.74
N GLU A 171 5.54 -2.61 -2.80
CA GLU A 171 4.42 -1.78 -2.36
C GLU A 171 3.85 -0.96 -3.53
N CYS A 172 2.52 -0.96 -3.67
CA CYS A 172 1.81 -0.05 -4.56
C CYS A 172 1.50 1.31 -3.90
N PRO A 173 2.13 2.43 -4.32
CA PRO A 173 1.95 3.72 -3.66
C PRO A 173 0.52 4.27 -3.70
N GLU A 174 -0.19 4.13 -4.82
CA GLU A 174 -1.59 4.58 -4.91
C GLU A 174 -2.53 3.79 -3.99
N GLU A 175 -2.27 2.49 -3.81
CA GLU A 175 -3.02 1.68 -2.84
C GLU A 175 -2.72 2.12 -1.41
N ARG A 176 -1.44 2.34 -1.09
CA ARG A 176 -1.00 2.77 0.24
C ARG A 176 -1.54 4.15 0.62
N ASP A 177 -1.51 5.12 -0.29
CA ASP A 177 -1.82 6.52 0.02
C ASP A 177 -3.31 6.87 0.02
N TYR A 178 -4.15 6.06 -0.63
CA TYR A 178 -5.57 6.38 -0.81
C TYR A 178 -6.45 5.21 -0.39
N TYR A 179 -7.29 5.48 0.61
CA TYR A 179 -8.22 4.50 1.18
C TYR A 179 -9.65 5.09 1.25
N PRO A 180 -10.70 4.31 0.97
CA PRO A 180 -10.69 2.97 0.36
C PRO A 180 -10.10 2.95 -1.05
N TYR A 181 -9.36 1.89 -1.39
CA TYR A 181 -8.74 1.76 -2.71
C TYR A 181 -9.75 1.20 -3.73
N TRP A 182 -9.76 1.73 -4.95
CA TRP A 182 -10.77 1.44 -5.98
C TRP A 182 -10.40 0.30 -6.95
N HIS A 183 -9.22 -0.28 -6.78
CA HIS A 183 -8.76 -1.46 -7.52
C HIS A 183 -8.47 -2.59 -6.54
N PRO A 184 -8.32 -3.84 -7.03
CA PRO A 184 -8.03 -4.96 -6.15
C PRO A 184 -6.80 -4.71 -5.28
N SER A 185 -6.89 -5.06 -4.00
CA SER A 185 -5.85 -4.97 -2.99
C SER A 185 -5.72 -6.30 -2.27
N PRO A 186 -4.49 -6.77 -1.95
CA PRO A 186 -4.31 -7.97 -1.14
C PRO A 186 -4.48 -7.69 0.37
N TRP A 187 -4.63 -6.42 0.76
CA TRP A 187 -4.76 -6.01 2.15
C TRP A 187 -6.21 -6.10 2.63
N LYS A 188 -6.39 -6.83 3.73
CA LYS A 188 -7.68 -7.01 4.41
C LYS A 188 -7.81 -5.99 5.53
N ASP A 189 -8.98 -5.37 5.63
CA ASP A 189 -9.23 -4.30 6.58
C ASP A 189 -9.61 -4.84 7.96
N ILE A 190 -9.00 -4.29 9.01
CA ILE A 190 -9.30 -4.61 10.41
C ILE A 190 -10.20 -3.51 10.98
N ALA A 191 -9.70 -2.28 10.99
CA ALA A 191 -10.38 -1.15 11.58
C ALA A 191 -9.97 0.18 10.92
N VAL A 192 -10.88 1.15 10.98
CA VAL A 192 -10.70 2.53 10.55
C VAL A 192 -11.02 3.44 11.73
N LEU A 193 -10.01 4.13 12.24
CA LEU A 193 -10.14 5.09 13.34
C LEU A 193 -10.07 6.49 12.74
N THR A 194 -11.19 7.20 12.71
CA THR A 194 -11.30 8.49 12.01
C THR A 194 -11.72 9.61 12.98
N ASN A 195 -11.24 10.84 12.76
CA ASN A 195 -11.76 12.02 13.45
C ASN A 195 -13.24 12.29 13.10
N ASP A 196 -13.74 11.78 11.98
CA ASP A 196 -15.11 11.99 11.52
C ASP A 196 -15.86 10.65 11.41
N ALA A 197 -16.42 10.20 12.53
CA ALA A 197 -17.18 8.94 12.60
C ALA A 197 -18.44 8.94 11.71
N THR A 198 -18.90 10.09 11.20
CA THR A 198 -20.02 10.14 10.24
C THR A 198 -19.67 9.50 8.89
N ARG A 199 -18.37 9.31 8.61
CA ARG A 199 -17.85 8.62 7.43
C ARG A 199 -17.78 7.10 7.59
N CYS A 200 -18.09 6.54 8.76
CA CYS A 200 -18.01 5.11 8.97
C CYS A 200 -18.86 4.26 8.00
N PRO A 201 -20.12 4.63 7.68
CA PRO A 201 -20.89 3.91 6.66
C PRO A 201 -20.16 3.82 5.32
N PHE A 202 -19.46 4.89 4.92
CA PHE A 202 -18.67 4.90 3.69
C PHE A 202 -17.49 3.92 3.75
N TYR A 203 -16.73 3.88 4.85
CA TYR A 203 -15.60 2.95 4.98
C TYR A 203 -16.05 1.49 5.05
N GLU A 204 -17.15 1.22 5.76
CA GLU A 204 -17.71 -0.12 5.88
C GLU A 204 -18.23 -0.65 4.54
N GLU A 205 -18.94 0.19 3.77
CA GLU A 205 -19.51 -0.18 2.46
C GLU A 205 -18.46 -0.26 1.35
N GLU A 206 -17.44 0.60 1.38
CA GLU A 206 -16.41 0.66 0.35
C GLU A 206 -15.16 -0.18 0.66
N SER A 207 -15.09 -0.86 1.80
CA SER A 207 -13.99 -1.79 2.08
C SER A 207 -13.98 -2.96 1.09
N GLU A 208 -12.78 -3.40 0.67
CA GLU A 208 -12.63 -4.59 -0.17
C GLU A 208 -12.97 -5.89 0.58
N ASN A 209 -13.10 -5.84 1.90
CA ASN A 209 -13.65 -6.95 2.68
C ASN A 209 -15.05 -7.37 2.17
N VAL A 210 -15.89 -6.39 1.86
CA VAL A 210 -17.30 -6.60 1.47
C VAL A 210 -17.56 -6.31 0.00
N LYS A 211 -16.84 -5.36 -0.61
CA LYS A 211 -17.09 -4.88 -1.98
C LYS A 211 -15.96 -5.24 -2.93
N GLY A 212 -16.26 -6.07 -3.93
CA GLY A 212 -15.31 -6.45 -4.97
C GLY A 212 -14.87 -5.26 -5.84
N ARG A 213 -13.69 -5.39 -6.45
CA ARG A 213 -13.07 -4.32 -7.26
C ARG A 213 -12.88 -4.74 -8.69
N TYR A 214 -13.05 -3.80 -9.60
CA TYR A 214 -12.80 -4.04 -11.01
C TYR A 214 -11.36 -3.71 -11.39
N GLU A 215 -10.87 -4.44 -12.38
CA GLU A 215 -9.60 -4.16 -13.03
C GLU A 215 -9.65 -4.40 -14.53
N CYS A 216 -8.72 -3.77 -15.26
CA CYS A 216 -8.58 -4.00 -16.69
C CYS A 216 -7.55 -5.10 -16.94
N VAL A 217 -8.01 -6.23 -17.49
CA VAL A 217 -7.15 -7.33 -17.92
C VAL A 217 -6.82 -7.15 -19.40
N LEU A 218 -5.54 -7.00 -19.71
CA LEU A 218 -5.07 -6.88 -21.08
C LEU A 218 -4.65 -8.25 -21.66
N PRO A 219 -4.90 -8.50 -22.96
CA PRO A 219 -4.52 -9.76 -23.61
C PRO A 219 -3.03 -10.08 -23.51
N LYS A 220 -2.69 -11.34 -23.23
CA LYS A 220 -1.29 -11.78 -23.03
C LYS A 220 -0.43 -11.57 -24.27
N GLU A 221 -1.02 -11.71 -25.45
CA GLU A 221 -0.37 -11.50 -26.75
C GLU A 221 0.05 -10.04 -26.93
N TYR A 222 -0.78 -9.08 -26.46
CA TYR A 222 -0.41 -7.66 -26.42
C TYR A 222 0.73 -7.41 -25.43
N LEU A 223 0.66 -7.99 -24.23
CA LEU A 223 1.74 -7.84 -23.24
C LEU A 223 3.08 -8.39 -23.77
N ARG A 224 3.03 -9.53 -24.48
CA ARG A 224 4.18 -10.12 -25.20
C ARG A 224 4.72 -9.19 -26.28
N SER A 225 3.85 -8.59 -27.11
CA SER A 225 4.28 -7.65 -28.15
C SER A 225 4.96 -6.40 -27.57
N LYS A 226 4.69 -6.07 -26.31
CA LYS A 226 5.36 -5.01 -25.53
C LYS A 226 6.54 -5.50 -24.68
N ASN A 227 7.00 -6.74 -24.87
CA ASN A 227 8.06 -7.38 -24.09
C ASN A 227 7.84 -7.31 -22.57
N TYR A 228 6.58 -7.26 -22.13
CA TYR A 228 6.20 -7.08 -20.72
C TYR A 228 6.83 -5.85 -20.03
N ARG A 229 7.19 -4.81 -20.79
CA ARG A 229 7.93 -3.63 -20.26
C ARG A 229 7.39 -2.27 -20.71
N ARG A 230 6.54 -2.23 -21.75
CA ARG A 230 6.11 -0.98 -22.41
C ARG A 230 4.62 -0.95 -22.70
N TYR A 231 3.83 -1.42 -21.75
CA TYR A 231 2.37 -1.37 -21.81
C TYR A 231 1.83 -0.44 -20.74
N LYS A 232 0.58 -0.01 -20.91
CA LYS A 232 -0.17 0.77 -19.91
C LYS A 232 -1.51 0.08 -19.71
N ILE A 233 -1.88 -0.15 -18.45
CA ILE A 233 -3.17 -0.72 -18.09
C ILE A 233 -4.14 0.44 -17.82
N PRO A 234 -5.25 0.55 -18.57
CA PRO A 234 -6.33 1.48 -18.25
C PRO A 234 -6.86 1.27 -16.82
N ASN A 235 -7.19 2.36 -16.14
CA ASN A 235 -7.66 2.31 -14.75
C ASN A 235 -9.17 2.51 -14.60
N ASN A 236 -9.89 2.66 -15.71
CA ASN A 236 -11.33 2.83 -15.73
C ASN A 236 -11.95 1.97 -16.83
N GLU A 237 -13.25 1.68 -16.67
CA GLU A 237 -14.01 0.81 -17.55
C GLU A 237 -14.04 1.32 -19.00
N ALA A 238 -14.32 2.60 -19.21
CA ALA A 238 -14.45 3.18 -20.53
C ALA A 238 -13.16 3.02 -21.36
N ASP A 239 -12.01 3.36 -20.78
CA ASP A 239 -10.71 3.21 -21.44
C ASP A 239 -10.32 1.74 -21.61
N CYS A 240 -10.72 0.85 -20.69
CA CYS A 240 -10.45 -0.57 -20.80
C CYS A 240 -11.24 -1.21 -21.97
N LEU A 241 -12.53 -0.90 -22.07
CA LEU A 241 -13.39 -1.42 -23.14
C LEU A 241 -13.09 -0.77 -24.50
N ALA A 242 -12.55 0.45 -24.50
CA ALA A 242 -12.06 1.10 -25.71
C ALA A 242 -10.69 0.59 -26.17
N PHE A 243 -9.97 -0.17 -25.33
CA PHE A 243 -8.67 -0.73 -25.70
C PHE A 243 -8.83 -1.77 -26.81
N SER A 244 -8.15 -1.55 -27.94
CA SER A 244 -7.99 -2.54 -28.99
C SER A 244 -6.55 -2.63 -29.49
N HIS A 245 -6.13 -3.84 -29.86
CA HIS A 245 -4.82 -4.09 -30.46
C HIS A 245 -4.94 -5.10 -31.59
N ILE A 246 -4.49 -4.73 -32.78
CA ILE A 246 -4.41 -5.64 -33.92
C ILE A 246 -3.18 -6.52 -33.77
N HIS A 247 -3.39 -7.83 -33.64
CA HIS A 247 -2.37 -8.84 -33.51
C HIS A 247 -2.24 -9.68 -34.79
N TYR A 248 -1.01 -9.88 -35.26
CA TYR A 248 -0.68 -10.76 -36.37
C TYR A 248 0.15 -11.94 -35.84
N PRO A 249 -0.41 -13.15 -35.75
CA PRO A 249 0.32 -14.35 -35.28
C PRO A 249 1.57 -14.67 -36.10
N SER A 250 1.54 -14.35 -37.39
CA SER A 250 2.65 -14.45 -38.34
C SER A 250 2.47 -13.41 -39.46
N ALA A 251 3.52 -13.17 -40.25
CA ALA A 251 3.47 -12.25 -41.39
C ALA A 251 2.42 -12.63 -42.47
N PHE A 252 1.92 -13.87 -42.46
CA PHE A 252 1.02 -14.42 -43.47
C PHE A 252 -0.36 -14.81 -42.91
N SER A 253 -0.61 -14.58 -41.62
CA SER A 253 -1.89 -14.93 -40.99
C SER A 253 -2.85 -13.73 -40.96
N ASN A 254 -4.15 -14.03 -40.95
CA ASN A 254 -5.18 -13.02 -40.70
C ASN A 254 -4.95 -12.33 -39.35
N ALA A 255 -5.28 -11.05 -39.30
CA ALA A 255 -5.19 -10.26 -38.09
C ALA A 255 -6.33 -10.60 -37.13
N THR A 256 -6.02 -10.64 -35.84
CA THR A 256 -7.02 -10.76 -34.78
C THR A 256 -7.05 -9.46 -33.99
N GLU A 257 -8.24 -8.91 -33.76
CA GLU A 257 -8.41 -7.79 -32.83
C GLU A 257 -8.47 -8.32 -31.40
N LEU A 258 -7.51 -7.89 -30.58
CA LEU A 258 -7.46 -8.17 -29.15
C LEU A 258 -8.09 -6.99 -28.39
N ARG A 259 -8.92 -7.26 -27.39
CA ARG A 259 -9.63 -6.25 -26.61
C ARG A 259 -9.33 -6.39 -25.12
N GLY A 260 -9.41 -5.28 -24.39
CA GLY A 260 -9.31 -5.29 -22.93
C GLY A 260 -10.59 -5.86 -22.31
N GLU A 261 -10.46 -6.52 -21.17
CA GLU A 261 -11.57 -7.04 -20.40
C GLU A 261 -11.67 -6.30 -19.07
N TRP A 262 -12.84 -5.75 -18.77
CA TRP A 262 -13.12 -5.14 -17.47
C TRP A 262 -13.68 -6.20 -16.53
N VAL A 263 -12.83 -6.72 -15.65
CA VAL A 263 -13.11 -7.92 -14.85
C VAL A 263 -13.37 -7.53 -13.40
N LEU A 264 -14.47 -8.04 -12.83
CA LEU A 264 -14.74 -7.95 -11.40
C LEU A 264 -13.90 -8.99 -10.66
N ARG A 265 -13.07 -8.54 -9.72
CA ARG A 265 -12.49 -9.38 -8.67
C ARG A 265 -13.42 -9.41 -7.47
N PRO A 266 -13.71 -10.60 -6.90
CA PRO A 266 -14.57 -10.71 -5.74
C PRO A 266 -13.97 -9.97 -4.54
N SER A 267 -14.82 -9.55 -3.60
CA SER A 267 -14.36 -9.08 -2.29
C SER A 267 -13.65 -10.20 -1.53
N HIS A 268 -13.01 -9.87 -0.42
CA HIS A 268 -12.43 -10.88 0.46
C HIS A 268 -13.49 -11.77 1.15
N ASN A 269 -14.77 -11.41 1.04
CA ASN A 269 -15.88 -12.08 1.72
C ASN A 269 -15.64 -12.14 3.24
N LEU A 270 -15.22 -11.01 3.79
CA LEU A 270 -14.96 -10.78 5.22
C LEU A 270 -15.96 -9.76 5.77
N PRO A 271 -16.17 -9.71 7.09
CA PRO A 271 -16.92 -8.62 7.70
C PRO A 271 -16.33 -7.25 7.32
N PRO A 272 -17.15 -6.19 7.25
CA PRO A 272 -16.64 -4.83 7.10
C PRO A 272 -15.68 -4.50 8.26
N PRO A 273 -14.72 -3.59 8.05
CA PRO A 273 -13.83 -3.16 9.13
C PRO A 273 -14.62 -2.49 10.25
N GLU A 274 -14.13 -2.61 11.48
CA GLU A 274 -14.66 -1.81 12.57
C GLU A 274 -14.34 -0.33 12.31
N CYS A 275 -15.35 0.53 12.25
CA CYS A 275 -15.12 1.96 12.15
C CYS A 275 -15.60 2.70 13.39
N ARG A 276 -14.72 3.52 13.97
CA ARG A 276 -15.04 4.35 15.14
C ARG A 276 -14.27 5.66 15.14
N GLU A 277 -14.65 6.54 16.06
CA GLU A 277 -13.89 7.74 16.35
C GLU A 277 -12.49 7.37 16.86
N THR A 278 -11.50 8.13 16.39
CA THR A 278 -10.11 7.89 16.75
C THR A 278 -9.77 8.33 18.17
N ASP A 279 -8.73 7.72 18.72
CA ASP A 279 -8.23 8.04 20.04
C ASP A 279 -7.36 9.31 19.98
N TRP A 280 -7.50 10.17 20.99
CA TRP A 280 -6.68 11.37 21.10
C TRP A 280 -5.20 10.99 21.20
N SER A 281 -4.34 11.67 20.45
CA SER A 281 -2.89 11.65 20.68
C SER A 281 -2.30 13.05 20.61
N ARG A 282 -1.27 13.26 21.43
CA ARG A 282 -0.61 14.54 21.59
C ARG A 282 0.14 14.95 20.31
N ASP A 283 0.16 16.23 20.01
CA ASP A 283 1.09 16.75 19.00
C ASP A 283 2.54 16.69 19.51
N ASN A 284 3.41 16.12 18.68
CA ASN A 284 4.82 15.91 18.94
C ASN A 284 5.09 15.00 20.18
N HIS A 285 6.35 14.93 20.63
CA HIS A 285 6.77 14.12 21.79
C HIS A 285 6.44 12.63 21.62
N LEU A 286 6.64 12.13 20.39
CA LEU A 286 6.25 10.79 19.93
C LEU A 286 4.74 10.54 19.83
N GLY A 287 3.88 11.44 20.31
CA GLY A 287 2.44 11.36 20.15
C GLY A 287 1.78 10.31 21.04
N ASN A 288 2.05 10.41 22.34
CA ASN A 288 1.38 9.60 23.34
C ASN A 288 -0.12 9.94 23.40
N GLY A 289 -0.92 8.92 23.69
CA GLY A 289 -2.32 9.06 24.05
C GLY A 289 -2.52 9.58 25.47
N VAL A 290 -3.76 9.41 25.95
CA VAL A 290 -4.19 9.88 27.27
C VAL A 290 -3.32 9.28 28.37
N GLY A 291 -2.89 10.12 29.32
CA GLY A 291 -2.03 9.68 30.44
C GLY A 291 -0.57 9.42 30.06
N GLY A 292 -0.17 9.67 28.81
CA GLY A 292 1.21 9.45 28.34
C GLY A 292 1.49 8.02 27.87
N PHE A 293 0.46 7.20 27.70
CA PHE A 293 0.56 5.83 27.19
C PHE A 293 0.46 5.77 25.67
N PRO A 294 0.92 4.69 25.01
CA PRO A 294 0.58 4.41 23.62
C PRO A 294 -0.93 4.24 23.43
N ASN A 295 -1.42 4.54 22.22
CA ASN A 295 -2.78 4.19 21.83
C ASN A 295 -2.88 2.70 21.55
N THR A 296 -4.05 2.12 21.81
CA THR A 296 -4.26 0.67 21.75
C THR A 296 -5.55 0.30 21.03
N TYR A 297 -5.54 -0.76 20.24
CA TYR A 297 -6.71 -1.36 19.62
C TYR A 297 -6.68 -2.87 19.81
N ASN A 298 -7.75 -3.43 20.40
CA ASN A 298 -7.84 -4.86 20.63
C ASN A 298 -8.42 -5.56 19.40
N TRP A 299 -7.57 -6.31 18.70
CA TRP A 299 -7.97 -7.06 17.52
C TRP A 299 -8.14 -8.54 17.85
N THR A 300 -9.34 -9.09 17.65
CA THR A 300 -9.55 -10.54 17.67
C THR A 300 -9.06 -11.14 16.36
N LEU A 301 -8.03 -12.00 16.44
CA LEU A 301 -7.42 -12.57 15.25
C LEU A 301 -8.40 -13.50 14.53
N PRO A 302 -8.61 -13.31 13.21
CA PRO A 302 -9.52 -14.16 12.45
C PRO A 302 -8.95 -15.58 12.33
N ASN A 303 -9.81 -16.51 11.92
CA ASN A 303 -9.37 -17.85 11.54
C ASN A 303 -8.65 -17.76 10.19
N ILE A 304 -7.32 -17.91 10.22
CA ILE A 304 -6.43 -17.76 9.08
C ILE A 304 -5.72 -19.10 8.85
N ASN A 305 -5.90 -19.68 7.67
CA ASN A 305 -5.22 -20.91 7.27
C ASN A 305 -3.87 -20.63 6.57
N GLU A 306 -3.08 -19.73 7.13
CA GLU A 306 -1.79 -19.27 6.59
C GLU A 306 -0.83 -19.04 7.76
N GLU A 307 0.43 -19.44 7.62
CA GLU A 307 1.44 -19.28 8.68
C GLU A 307 2.14 -17.91 8.62
N SER A 308 2.15 -17.26 7.46
CA SER A 308 2.89 -16.03 7.22
C SER A 308 1.94 -14.86 7.01
N CYS A 309 2.02 -13.89 7.92
CA CYS A 309 1.18 -12.70 7.93
C CYS A 309 2.01 -11.44 8.18
N THR A 310 1.52 -10.32 7.66
CA THR A 310 2.04 -8.98 7.94
C THR A 310 0.87 -8.07 8.35
N LEU A 311 1.11 -7.22 9.34
CA LEU A 311 0.17 -6.19 9.78
C LEU A 311 0.77 -4.83 9.45
N ARG A 312 -0.08 -3.92 8.96
CA ARG A 312 0.28 -2.52 8.76
C ARG A 312 -0.72 -1.61 9.43
N ILE A 313 -0.20 -0.43 9.78
CA ILE A 313 -0.95 0.72 10.24
C ILE A 313 -0.53 1.87 9.31
N ARG A 314 -1.48 2.67 8.82
CA ARG A 314 -1.22 3.83 7.96
C ARG A 314 -2.06 5.04 8.35
#